data_AF-A0AAW0FNF4-F1
#
_entry.id   AF-A0AAW0FNF4-F1
#
_cell.length_a   1.000
_cell.length_b   1.000
_cell.length_c   1.000
_cell.angle_alpha   90.00
_cell.angle_beta   90.00
_cell.angle_gamma   90.00
#
_symmetry.space_group_name_H-M   'P 1'
#
loop_
_entity.id
_entity.type
_entity.pdbx_description
1 polymer ?
#
loop_
_entity_poly.entity_id
_entity_poly.type
_entity_poly.pdbx_seq_one_letter_code
_entity_poly.pdbx_strand_id
1 'polypeptide(L)'
;MYGPFIRHRRGKFTPDWLHLASVRLLCEQGILEHSNDVLKQLTELDRLRPGSWATGLGNSSQIANTSETSQNKDWAGVEGVWRQLVIWMGYEALVEFQHDKNNYSLVEHRSTHIVVPLYLHVVSYEDDPHGSPLFPIIHFEGQIGGEGWHVDPEPQHGLDIHPVEGKVCMLSDGSVRWSLISYTDIAKKEKEWRSEGVQIGGIGSMAGVLGTWTGADYDPDDPIGGWWRWKVA
;
A
#
# COMPACT_ATOMS: atom_id res chain seq x y z
N MET A 1 -1.95 15.93 -7.21
CA MET A 1 -2.16 14.72 -6.39
C MET A 1 -1.75 13.57 -7.27
N TYR A 2 -0.75 12.84 -6.81
CA TYR A 2 -0.21 11.66 -7.47
C TYR A 2 -0.88 10.45 -6.82
N GLY A 3 -1.12 9.39 -7.58
CA GLY A 3 -1.95 8.27 -7.11
C GLY A 3 -2.97 7.81 -8.15
N PRO A 4 -3.60 6.66 -7.94
CA PRO A 4 -4.59 6.10 -8.86
C PRO A 4 -5.98 6.74 -8.64
N PHE A 5 -6.06 8.07 -8.66
CA PHE A 5 -7.28 8.81 -8.34
C PHE A 5 -7.65 9.84 -9.41
N ILE A 6 -8.94 9.89 -9.75
CA ILE A 6 -9.51 10.95 -10.57
C ILE A 6 -9.92 12.09 -9.66
N ARG A 7 -9.39 13.29 -9.93
CA ARG A 7 -9.80 14.51 -9.23
C ARG A 7 -11.03 15.11 -9.89
N HIS A 8 -12.09 15.24 -9.10
CA HIS A 8 -13.33 15.88 -9.51
C HIS A 8 -13.37 17.35 -9.07
N ARG A 9 -14.43 18.05 -9.51
CA ARG A 9 -14.74 19.40 -9.02
C ARG A 9 -14.87 19.40 -7.49
N ARG A 10 -14.51 20.53 -6.87
CA ARG A 10 -14.54 20.73 -5.41
C ARG A 10 -13.60 19.79 -4.61
N GLY A 11 -12.58 19.23 -5.27
CA GLY A 11 -11.55 18.44 -4.59
C GLY A 11 -12.00 17.05 -4.14
N LYS A 12 -13.13 16.54 -4.65
CA LYS A 12 -13.52 15.14 -4.44
C LYS A 12 -12.63 14.21 -5.27
N PHE A 13 -12.43 12.99 -4.77
CA PHE A 13 -11.65 11.95 -5.43
C PHE A 13 -12.49 10.68 -5.56
N THR A 14 -12.29 9.98 -6.66
CA THR A 14 -12.72 8.59 -6.83
C THR A 14 -11.53 7.79 -7.35
N PRO A 15 -11.44 6.48 -7.08
CA PRO A 15 -10.44 5.65 -7.72
C PRO A 15 -10.53 5.72 -9.24
N ASP A 16 -9.36 5.74 -9.89
CA ASP A 16 -9.23 5.44 -11.31
C ASP A 16 -9.10 3.93 -11.45
N TRP A 17 -10.23 3.25 -11.66
CA TRP A 17 -10.26 1.80 -11.77
C TRP A 17 -9.53 1.26 -12.99
N LEU A 18 -9.41 2.04 -14.07
CA LEU A 18 -8.66 1.64 -15.26
C LEU A 18 -7.14 1.69 -14.98
N HIS A 19 -6.69 2.75 -14.31
CA HIS A 19 -5.32 2.84 -13.83
C HIS A 19 -5.01 1.72 -12.82
N LEU A 20 -5.87 1.49 -11.82
CA LEU A 20 -5.68 0.40 -10.85
C LEU A 20 -5.63 -0.98 -11.51
N ALA A 21 -6.46 -1.23 -12.54
CA ALA A 21 -6.39 -2.49 -13.29
C ALA A 21 -5.04 -2.67 -13.99
N SER A 22 -4.46 -1.59 -14.51
CA SER A 22 -3.13 -1.61 -15.14
C SER A 22 -2.02 -1.85 -14.11
N VAL A 23 -2.08 -1.17 -12.96
CA VAL A 23 -1.17 -1.40 -11.83
C VAL A 23 -1.27 -2.84 -11.33
N ARG A 24 -2.49 -3.39 -11.23
CA ARG A 24 -2.73 -4.78 -10.85
C ARG A 24 -1.98 -5.73 -11.76
N LEU A 25 -2.10 -5.59 -13.09
CA LEU A 25 -1.42 -6.48 -14.04
C LEU A 25 0.11 -6.45 -13.87
N LEU A 26 0.69 -5.26 -13.67
CA LEU A 26 2.13 -5.13 -13.40
C LEU A 26 2.51 -5.83 -12.09
N CYS A 27 1.76 -5.57 -11.02
CA CYS A 27 1.99 -6.19 -9.72
C CYS A 27 1.80 -7.71 -9.75
N GLU A 28 0.79 -8.22 -10.46
CA GLU A 28 0.56 -9.64 -10.64
C GLU A 28 1.76 -10.33 -11.30
N GLN A 29 2.33 -9.71 -12.34
CA GLN A 29 3.53 -10.23 -12.99
C GLN A 29 4.72 -10.28 -12.02
N GLY A 30 4.96 -9.21 -11.25
CA GLY A 30 6.02 -9.20 -10.23
C GLY A 30 5.78 -10.24 -9.11
N ILE A 31 4.54 -10.40 -8.65
CA ILE A 31 4.18 -11.41 -7.65
C ILE A 31 4.36 -12.82 -8.23
N LEU A 32 4.04 -13.07 -9.50
CA LEU A 32 4.27 -14.37 -10.15
C LEU A 32 5.74 -14.74 -10.22
N GLU A 33 6.60 -13.76 -10.51
CA GLU A 33 8.06 -13.93 -10.53
C GLU A 33 8.63 -14.23 -9.13
N HIS A 34 7.98 -13.72 -8.08
CA HIS A 34 8.36 -13.97 -6.68
C HIS A 34 7.77 -15.25 -6.10
N SER A 35 6.45 -15.45 -6.20
CA SER A 35 5.71 -16.60 -5.66
C SER A 35 4.30 -16.73 -6.25
N ASN A 36 4.07 -17.81 -7.02
CA ASN A 36 2.76 -18.16 -7.55
C ASN A 36 1.71 -18.42 -6.45
N ASP A 37 2.11 -18.99 -5.31
CA ASP A 37 1.17 -19.29 -4.24
C ASP A 37 0.67 -18.03 -3.52
N VAL A 38 1.50 -16.99 -3.43
CA VAL A 38 1.04 -15.67 -2.96
C VAL A 38 -0.03 -15.12 -3.89
N LEU A 39 0.16 -15.16 -5.21
CA LEU A 39 -0.84 -14.64 -6.14
C LEU A 39 -2.16 -15.41 -6.04
N LYS A 40 -2.13 -16.74 -5.95
CA LYS A 40 -3.34 -17.54 -5.75
C LYS A 40 -4.10 -17.08 -4.53
N GLN A 41 -3.42 -16.92 -3.39
CA GLN A 41 -4.05 -16.47 -2.16
C GLN A 41 -4.66 -15.07 -2.31
N LEU A 42 -3.97 -14.11 -2.94
CA LEU A 42 -4.49 -12.74 -3.11
C LEU A 42 -5.73 -12.68 -4.02
N THR A 43 -5.88 -13.66 -4.92
CA THR A 43 -6.97 -13.72 -5.89
C THR A 43 -8.09 -14.68 -5.48
N GLU A 44 -7.97 -15.34 -4.33
CA GLU A 44 -9.03 -16.17 -3.76
C GLU A 44 -10.28 -15.34 -3.43
N LEU A 45 -11.44 -15.83 -3.88
CA LEU A 45 -12.72 -15.14 -3.70
C LEU A 45 -13.06 -14.85 -2.24
N ASP A 46 -12.67 -15.72 -1.32
CA ASP A 46 -12.93 -15.52 0.12
C ASP A 46 -12.11 -14.37 0.68
N ARG A 47 -10.88 -14.16 0.18
CA ARG A 47 -10.02 -13.05 0.59
C ARG A 47 -10.50 -11.70 0.04
N LEU A 48 -11.12 -11.70 -1.13
CA LEU A 48 -11.74 -10.51 -1.73
C LEU A 48 -13.00 -10.01 -1.01
N ARG A 49 -13.53 -10.75 -0.03
CA ARG A 49 -14.75 -10.32 0.67
C ARG A 49 -14.45 -9.22 1.70
N PRO A 50 -15.36 -8.24 1.86
CA PRO A 50 -15.30 -7.33 3.00
C PRO A 50 -15.28 -8.12 4.31
N GLY A 51 -14.47 -7.67 5.27
CA GLY A 51 -14.37 -8.32 6.57
C GLY A 51 -13.62 -9.66 6.57
N SER A 52 -13.08 -10.13 5.44
CA SER A 52 -12.37 -11.41 5.38
C SER A 52 -11.17 -11.48 6.32
N TRP A 53 -10.57 -10.33 6.64
CA TRP A 53 -9.51 -10.22 7.65
C TRP A 53 -9.94 -10.73 9.03
N ALA A 54 -11.18 -10.45 9.45
CA ALA A 54 -11.68 -10.84 10.76
C ALA A 54 -11.90 -12.36 10.85
N THR A 55 -12.05 -13.02 9.70
CA THR A 55 -12.28 -14.47 9.62
C THR A 55 -11.01 -15.29 9.39
N GLY A 56 -9.91 -14.66 8.97
CA GLY A 56 -8.64 -15.33 8.63
C GLY A 56 -7.78 -15.77 9.82
N LEU A 57 -8.11 -15.33 11.04
CA LEU A 57 -7.50 -15.82 12.29
C LEU A 57 -8.16 -17.14 12.70
N GLY A 58 -7.86 -18.22 11.98
CA GLY A 58 -8.24 -19.57 12.38
C GLY A 58 -7.62 -19.93 13.74
N ASN A 59 -8.47 -20.33 14.69
CA ASN A 59 -8.15 -20.95 15.99
C ASN A 59 -6.82 -20.53 16.63
N SER A 60 -6.82 -19.44 17.40
CA SER A 60 -5.79 -19.22 18.41
C SER A 60 -6.35 -18.51 19.61
N SER A 61 -6.55 -19.30 20.66
CA SER A 61 -6.75 -18.93 22.07
C SER A 61 -5.59 -18.09 22.65
N GLN A 62 -4.88 -17.30 21.84
CA GLN A 62 -3.64 -16.61 22.22
C GLN A 62 -3.49 -15.17 21.70
N ILE A 63 -4.46 -14.60 20.98
CA ILE A 63 -4.53 -13.14 20.76
C ILE A 63 -5.65 -12.53 21.62
N ALA A 64 -5.77 -13.00 22.86
CA ALA A 64 -6.79 -12.56 23.83
C ALA A 64 -6.32 -11.35 24.66
N ASN A 65 -5.53 -10.45 24.09
CA ASN A 65 -5.08 -9.23 24.79
C ASN A 65 -5.17 -7.94 23.95
N THR A 66 -5.59 -7.98 22.68
CA THR A 66 -6.06 -6.77 22.01
C THR A 66 -7.49 -6.52 22.49
N SER A 67 -7.66 -5.47 23.30
CA SER A 67 -8.96 -5.04 23.81
C SER A 67 -10.03 -5.07 22.69
N GLU A 68 -11.19 -5.68 22.92
CA GLU A 68 -12.31 -5.74 21.95
C GLU A 68 -12.72 -4.35 21.43
N THR A 69 -12.34 -3.28 22.13
CA THR A 69 -12.50 -1.88 21.73
C THR A 69 -11.60 -1.41 20.58
N SER A 70 -10.46 -2.07 20.34
CA SER A 70 -9.50 -1.72 19.29
C SER A 70 -9.86 -2.32 17.92
N GLN A 71 -10.25 -3.60 17.89
CA GLN A 71 -10.70 -4.30 16.67
C GLN A 71 -11.94 -3.67 16.04
N ASN A 72 -12.86 -3.13 16.86
CA ASN A 72 -14.03 -2.40 16.36
C ASN A 72 -13.70 -1.02 15.77
N LYS A 73 -12.48 -0.51 15.97
CA LYS A 73 -12.06 0.82 15.47
C LYS A 73 -11.09 0.73 14.29
N ASP A 74 -10.25 -0.30 14.21
CA ASP A 74 -9.44 -0.57 13.01
C ASP A 74 -10.29 -1.19 11.90
N TRP A 75 -11.26 -0.41 11.41
CA TRP A 75 -12.24 -0.86 10.43
C TRP A 75 -11.57 -1.24 9.10
N ALA A 76 -10.41 -0.67 8.77
CA ALA A 76 -9.68 -0.98 7.54
C ALA A 76 -8.71 -2.17 7.67
N GLY A 77 -8.45 -2.65 8.89
CA GLY A 77 -7.56 -3.78 9.17
C GLY A 77 -6.07 -3.43 9.07
N VAL A 78 -5.69 -2.20 9.42
CA VAL A 78 -4.33 -1.63 9.37
C VAL A 78 -3.31 -2.41 10.18
N GLU A 79 -3.61 -2.75 11.43
CA GLU A 79 -2.60 -3.25 12.37
C GLU A 79 -2.04 -4.61 11.96
N GLY A 80 -0.72 -4.77 11.95
CA GLY A 80 -0.09 -6.08 11.82
C GLY A 80 1.09 -6.10 10.86
N VAL A 81 1.41 -7.31 10.41
CA VAL A 81 2.54 -7.58 9.53
C VAL A 81 2.06 -7.69 8.10
N TRP A 82 2.78 -7.02 7.22
CA TRP A 82 2.47 -6.90 5.81
C TRP A 82 3.69 -7.31 4.96
N ARG A 83 3.40 -7.55 3.69
CA ARG A 83 4.37 -7.57 2.60
C ARG A 83 3.95 -6.53 1.58
N GLN A 84 4.94 -5.89 0.96
CA GLN A 84 4.74 -4.94 -0.11
C GLN A 84 5.59 -5.35 -1.30
N LEU A 85 4.95 -5.63 -2.43
CA LEU A 85 5.65 -5.60 -3.71
C LEU A 85 5.72 -4.15 -4.20
N VAL A 86 6.91 -3.70 -4.59
CA VAL A 86 7.16 -2.41 -5.23
C VAL A 86 7.74 -2.67 -6.61
N ILE A 87 7.20 -1.99 -7.62
CA ILE A 87 7.71 -2.03 -8.99
C ILE A 87 8.28 -0.67 -9.33
N TRP A 88 9.48 -0.64 -9.89
CA TRP A 88 10.01 0.51 -10.61
C TRP A 88 9.61 0.36 -12.07
N MET A 89 8.82 1.31 -12.57
CA MET A 89 8.73 1.44 -14.02
C MET A 89 10.11 1.90 -14.48
N GLY A 90 10.69 1.22 -15.47
CA GLY A 90 12.02 1.54 -16.01
C GLY A 90 12.01 2.93 -16.66
N TYR A 91 12.06 3.97 -15.84
CA TYR A 91 11.95 5.37 -16.25
C TYR A 91 13.07 5.74 -17.22
N GLU A 92 14.26 5.18 -17.05
CA GLU A 92 15.37 5.29 -18.00
C GLU A 92 14.95 4.89 -19.41
N ALA A 93 14.27 3.75 -19.58
CA ALA A 93 13.78 3.31 -20.89
C ALA A 93 12.70 4.23 -21.47
N LEU A 94 11.90 4.87 -20.62
CA LEU A 94 10.85 5.82 -21.02
C LEU A 94 11.43 7.19 -21.40
N VAL A 95 12.44 7.67 -20.68
CA VAL A 95 13.22 8.86 -21.00
C VAL A 95 14.00 8.65 -22.28
N GLU A 96 14.67 7.51 -22.43
CA GLU A 96 15.38 7.14 -23.65
C GLU A 96 14.43 7.00 -24.85
N PHE A 97 13.26 6.37 -24.69
CA PHE A 97 12.20 6.34 -25.71
C PHE A 97 11.73 7.75 -26.10
N GLN A 98 11.54 8.64 -25.11
CA GLN A 98 11.11 10.02 -25.37
C GLN A 98 12.17 10.80 -26.17
N HIS A 99 13.45 10.52 -25.94
CA HIS A 99 14.59 11.11 -26.64
C HIS A 99 14.82 10.49 -28.03
N ASP A 100 14.64 9.18 -28.21
CA ASP A 100 14.82 8.47 -29.47
C ASP A 100 13.58 7.65 -29.87
N LYS A 101 12.53 8.37 -30.27
CA LYS A 101 11.20 7.82 -30.59
C LYS A 101 11.17 6.81 -31.75
N ASN A 102 12.22 6.76 -32.57
CA ASN A 102 12.22 6.00 -33.83
C ASN A 102 12.98 4.67 -33.75
N ASN A 103 13.77 4.44 -32.69
CA ASN A 103 14.67 3.28 -32.60
C ASN A 103 14.50 2.45 -31.32
N TYR A 104 13.51 2.79 -30.50
CA TYR A 104 13.40 2.25 -29.14
C TYR A 104 12.27 1.24 -29.00
N SER A 105 12.61 -0.02 -28.65
CA SER A 105 11.66 -1.11 -28.45
C SER A 105 11.22 -1.19 -27.00
N LEU A 106 9.96 -0.83 -26.71
CA LEU A 106 9.38 -0.97 -25.37
C LEU A 106 9.20 -2.44 -24.92
N VAL A 107 9.43 -3.41 -25.81
CA VAL A 107 9.19 -4.84 -25.57
C VAL A 107 10.33 -5.51 -24.78
N GLU A 108 11.53 -4.92 -24.75
CA GLU A 108 12.72 -5.55 -24.17
C GLU A 108 12.96 -5.23 -22.68
N HIS A 109 12.23 -4.27 -22.10
CA HIS A 109 12.51 -3.81 -20.74
C HIS A 109 11.67 -4.52 -19.69
N ARG A 110 12.35 -5.24 -18.79
CA ARG A 110 11.75 -5.85 -17.59
C ARG A 110 11.56 -4.77 -16.53
N SER A 111 10.37 -4.71 -15.95
CA SER A 111 10.16 -3.95 -14.73
C SER A 111 10.99 -4.58 -13.60
N THR A 112 11.70 -3.77 -12.83
CA THR A 112 12.39 -4.26 -11.63
C THR A 112 11.41 -4.22 -10.47
N HIS A 113 11.43 -5.24 -9.62
CA HIS A 113 10.56 -5.31 -8.46
C HIS A 113 11.26 -5.92 -7.25
N ILE A 114 10.78 -5.58 -6.05
CA ILE A 114 11.17 -6.20 -4.79
C ILE A 114 9.94 -6.47 -3.94
N VAL A 115 9.98 -7.50 -3.11
CA VAL A 115 8.99 -7.73 -2.05
C VAL A 115 9.65 -7.46 -0.72
N VAL A 116 9.11 -6.51 0.04
CA VAL A 116 9.65 -6.08 1.33
C VAL A 116 8.67 -6.30 2.49
N PRO A 117 9.17 -6.69 3.67
CA PRO A 117 8.40 -6.74 4.91
C PRO A 117 8.03 -5.34 5.43
N LEU A 118 6.84 -5.24 6.03
CA LEU A 118 6.30 -4.01 6.60
C LEU A 118 5.55 -4.33 7.90
N TYR A 119 5.66 -3.48 8.90
CA TYR A 119 4.85 -3.52 10.12
C TYR A 119 4.10 -2.21 10.29
N LEU A 120 2.80 -2.26 10.58
CA LEU A 120 1.95 -1.09 10.79
C LEU A 120 1.15 -1.23 12.10
N HIS A 121 0.97 -0.14 12.82
CA HIS A 121 0.09 -0.06 13.99
C HIS A 121 -0.68 1.26 14.01
N VAL A 122 -1.90 1.23 14.56
CA VAL A 122 -2.75 2.42 14.59
C VAL A 122 -2.31 3.32 15.76
N VAL A 123 -2.17 4.62 15.48
CA VAL A 123 -1.74 5.61 16.48
C VAL A 123 -2.84 6.55 16.91
N SER A 124 -3.81 6.86 16.03
CA SER A 124 -4.95 7.69 16.39
C SER A 124 -6.12 7.58 15.42
N TYR A 125 -7.25 8.14 15.83
CA TYR A 125 -8.47 8.25 15.05
C TYR A 125 -8.90 9.71 15.00
N GLU A 126 -9.34 10.17 13.82
CA GLU A 126 -9.84 11.52 13.59
C GLU A 126 -11.22 11.45 12.93
N ASP A 127 -12.17 12.25 13.40
CA ASP A 127 -13.49 12.35 12.76
C ASP A 127 -13.35 12.96 11.36
N ASP A 128 -13.94 12.33 10.35
CA ASP A 128 -14.02 12.91 9.01
C ASP A 128 -15.21 13.89 8.96
N PRO A 129 -15.00 15.22 8.86
CA PRO A 129 -16.08 16.20 8.83
C PRO A 129 -17.01 16.05 7.62
N HIS A 130 -16.56 15.32 6.60
CA HIS A 130 -17.27 15.08 5.35
C HIS A 130 -17.63 13.62 5.13
N GLY A 131 -17.25 12.75 6.07
CA GLY A 131 -17.42 11.30 5.98
C GLY A 131 -18.48 10.76 6.96
N SER A 132 -18.56 9.44 7.00
CA SER A 132 -19.43 8.74 7.95
C SER A 132 -18.75 8.65 9.33
N PRO A 133 -19.44 8.95 10.45
CA PRO A 133 -18.92 8.74 11.79
C PRO A 133 -18.55 7.27 12.08
N LEU A 134 -19.07 6.32 11.29
CA LEU A 134 -18.75 4.90 11.41
C LEU A 134 -17.33 4.57 10.92
N PHE A 135 -16.72 5.46 10.12
CA PHE A 135 -15.42 5.24 9.49
C PHE A 135 -14.53 6.46 9.75
N PRO A 136 -14.07 6.67 11.00
CA PRO A 136 -13.11 7.73 11.30
C PRO A 136 -11.83 7.53 10.49
N ILE A 137 -11.13 8.62 10.19
CA ILE A 137 -9.79 8.55 9.60
C ILE A 137 -8.89 7.81 10.59
N ILE A 138 -8.24 6.76 10.12
CA ILE A 138 -7.24 6.02 10.90
C ILE A 138 -5.88 6.60 10.57
N HIS A 139 -5.13 7.04 11.57
CA HIS A 139 -3.71 7.38 11.42
C HIS A 139 -2.86 6.24 11.95
N PHE A 140 -1.78 5.91 11.25
CA PHE A 140 -0.92 4.79 11.57
C PHE A 140 0.56 5.13 11.40
N GLU A 141 1.41 4.39 12.11
CA GLU A 141 2.86 4.44 12.01
C GLU A 141 3.43 3.03 11.84
N GLY A 142 4.70 2.93 11.46
CA GLY A 142 5.31 1.63 11.20
C GLY A 142 6.73 1.68 10.69
N GLN A 143 7.20 0.55 10.14
CA GLN A 143 8.53 0.40 9.55
C GLN A 143 8.47 -0.50 8.31
N ILE A 144 9.21 -0.12 7.26
CA ILE A 144 9.53 -0.97 6.09
C ILE A 144 10.97 -1.43 6.24
N GLY A 145 11.23 -2.72 6.08
CA GLY A 145 12.60 -3.24 6.06
C GLY A 145 12.99 -3.77 4.69
N GLY A 146 14.29 -3.89 4.44
CA GLY A 146 14.82 -4.62 3.28
C GLY A 146 14.43 -6.11 3.27
N GLU A 147 14.78 -6.83 2.19
CA GLU A 147 14.39 -8.24 1.96
C GLU A 147 14.73 -9.18 3.13
N GLY A 148 15.85 -8.95 3.82
CA GLY A 148 16.30 -9.74 4.96
C GLY A 148 15.78 -9.29 6.34
N TRP A 149 14.93 -8.26 6.40
CA TRP A 149 14.45 -7.73 7.67
C TRP A 149 13.41 -8.65 8.32
N HIS A 150 13.63 -8.97 9.59
CA HIS A 150 12.65 -9.67 10.42
C HIS A 150 11.79 -8.65 11.14
N VAL A 151 10.48 -8.74 10.89
CA VAL A 151 9.49 -7.85 11.48
C VAL A 151 9.46 -8.04 12.99
N ASP A 152 9.69 -6.97 13.72
CA ASP A 152 9.54 -6.87 15.17
C ASP A 152 8.58 -5.72 15.49
N PRO A 153 7.62 -5.89 16.42
CA PRO A 153 6.80 -4.79 16.91
C PRO A 153 7.58 -3.66 17.59
N GLU A 154 8.77 -3.95 18.13
CA GLU A 154 9.63 -2.92 18.71
C GLU A 154 10.32 -2.09 17.61
N PRO A 155 10.43 -0.75 17.75
CA PRO A 155 11.11 0.08 16.78
C PRO A 155 12.57 -0.34 16.60
N GLN A 156 12.92 -0.76 15.39
CA GLN A 156 14.29 -1.10 15.03
C GLN A 156 14.98 0.07 14.31
N HIS A 157 16.31 0.09 14.40
CA HIS A 157 17.17 1.06 13.75
C HIS A 157 18.24 0.33 12.93
N GLY A 158 18.35 0.67 11.65
CA GLY A 158 19.31 0.08 10.72
C GLY A 158 19.27 0.83 9.40
N LEU A 159 20.31 0.65 8.57
CA LEU A 159 20.41 1.32 7.28
C LEU A 159 19.29 0.89 6.31
N ASP A 160 18.76 -0.32 6.47
CA ASP A 160 17.72 -0.89 5.60
C ASP A 160 16.33 -0.88 6.27
N ILE A 161 16.11 -0.02 7.27
CA ILE A 161 14.83 0.09 8.00
C ILE A 161 14.32 1.52 7.90
N HIS A 162 13.21 1.71 7.20
CA HIS A 162 12.60 2.99 6.89
C HIS A 162 11.33 3.17 7.72
N PRO A 163 11.28 4.15 8.65
CA PRO A 163 10.06 4.49 9.34
C PRO A 163 8.98 4.97 8.38
N VAL A 164 7.71 4.73 8.72
CA VAL A 164 6.56 5.21 7.94
C VAL A 164 5.49 5.83 8.80
N GLU A 165 4.77 6.78 8.22
CA GLU A 165 3.50 7.27 8.73
C GLU A 165 2.46 7.24 7.61
N GLY A 166 1.19 7.14 7.97
CA GLY A 166 0.14 7.19 6.98
C GLY A 166 -1.24 7.30 7.57
N LYS A 167 -2.22 7.28 6.67
CA LYS A 167 -3.62 7.32 7.05
C LYS A 167 -4.51 6.53 6.10
N VAL A 168 -5.65 6.11 6.65
CA VAL A 168 -6.73 5.47 5.91
C VAL A 168 -8.00 6.29 6.07
N CYS A 169 -8.68 6.56 4.96
CA CYS A 169 -9.98 7.24 4.98
C CYS A 169 -10.97 6.66 3.97
N MET A 170 -12.24 6.92 4.20
CA MET A 170 -13.32 6.57 3.30
C MET A 170 -13.49 7.66 2.24
N LEU A 171 -13.51 7.30 0.96
CA LEU A 171 -13.89 8.21 -0.12
C LEU A 171 -15.42 8.32 -0.22
N SER A 172 -15.90 9.37 -0.91
CA SER A 172 -17.34 9.61 -1.03
C SER A 172 -18.11 8.54 -1.80
N ASP A 173 -17.42 7.67 -2.54
CA ASP A 173 -18.00 6.52 -3.25
C ASP A 173 -17.93 5.22 -2.43
N GLY A 174 -17.44 5.27 -1.19
CA GLY A 174 -17.28 4.11 -0.31
C GLY A 174 -15.97 3.34 -0.52
N SER A 175 -15.08 3.80 -1.40
CA SER A 175 -13.75 3.21 -1.56
C SER A 175 -12.83 3.59 -0.41
N VAL A 176 -11.98 2.66 0.02
CA VAL A 176 -11.03 2.89 1.12
C VAL A 176 -9.70 3.34 0.57
N ARG A 177 -9.30 4.58 0.87
CA ARG A 177 -8.04 5.17 0.43
C ARG A 177 -6.97 5.03 1.50
N TRP A 178 -5.77 4.67 1.06
CA TRP A 178 -4.56 4.60 1.86
C TRP A 178 -3.54 5.61 1.35
N SER A 179 -2.92 6.35 2.27
CA SER A 179 -1.80 7.24 2.00
C SER A 179 -0.68 6.91 2.97
N LEU A 180 0.57 6.81 2.49
CA LEU A 180 1.73 6.50 3.32
C LEU A 180 2.95 7.29 2.85
N ILE A 181 3.74 7.77 3.79
CA ILE A 181 5.05 8.39 3.56
C ILE A 181 6.11 7.54 4.29
N SER A 182 7.22 7.26 3.62
CA SER A 182 8.41 6.68 4.25
C SER A 182 9.50 7.72 4.44
N TYR A 183 10.38 7.44 5.38
CA TYR A 183 11.48 8.30 5.76
C TYR A 183 12.79 7.53 5.68
N THR A 184 13.86 8.20 5.23
CA THR A 184 15.22 7.69 5.40
C THR A 184 15.66 7.83 6.87
N ASP A 185 15.22 8.90 7.52
CA ASP A 185 15.47 9.18 8.94
C ASP A 185 14.29 9.99 9.51
N ILE A 186 13.50 9.38 10.40
CA ILE A 186 12.33 10.03 11.00
C ILE A 186 12.71 11.15 11.99
N ALA A 187 13.88 11.05 12.63
CA ALA A 187 14.35 12.08 13.56
C ALA A 187 14.71 13.36 12.81
N LYS A 188 15.24 13.23 11.58
CA LYS A 188 15.49 14.34 10.67
C LYS A 188 14.27 14.75 9.84
N LYS A 189 13.21 13.94 9.87
CA LYS A 189 12.00 14.11 9.04
C LYS A 189 12.31 14.18 7.54
N GLU A 190 13.34 13.45 7.11
CA GLU A 190 13.74 13.37 5.70
C GLU A 190 12.82 12.38 4.99
N LYS A 191 11.82 12.93 4.30
CA LYS A 191 10.84 12.13 3.55
C LYS A 191 11.49 11.58 2.29
N GLU A 192 11.23 10.32 2.02
CA GLU A 192 11.85 9.62 0.89
C GLU A 192 10.79 9.28 -0.16
N TRP A 193 9.85 8.41 0.19
CA TRP A 193 8.80 7.95 -0.72
C TRP A 193 7.42 8.32 -0.23
N ARG A 194 6.50 8.52 -1.16
CA ARG A 194 5.07 8.61 -0.89
C ARG A 194 4.31 7.61 -1.74
N SER A 195 3.32 6.97 -1.13
CA SER A 195 2.44 6.01 -1.78
C SER A 195 0.98 6.31 -1.51
N GLU A 196 0.15 6.03 -2.51
CA GLU A 196 -1.29 6.29 -2.52
C GLU A 196 -1.98 5.09 -3.16
N GLY A 197 -3.03 4.56 -2.53
CA GLY A 197 -3.67 3.33 -2.98
C GLY A 197 -5.10 3.13 -2.47
N VAL A 198 -5.72 2.06 -2.95
CA VAL A 198 -7.12 1.69 -2.68
C VAL A 198 -7.18 0.25 -2.18
N GLN A 199 -7.92 0.03 -1.09
CA GLN A 199 -8.18 -1.33 -0.58
C GLN A 199 -9.09 -2.08 -1.56
N ILE A 200 -8.65 -3.25 -1.99
CA ILE A 200 -9.38 -4.10 -2.93
C ILE A 200 -10.23 -5.08 -2.15
N GLY A 201 -11.47 -5.32 -2.59
CA GLY A 201 -12.39 -6.23 -1.90
C GLY A 201 -13.23 -5.58 -0.78
N GLY A 202 -13.13 -4.26 -0.62
CA GLY A 202 -13.88 -3.50 0.37
C GLY A 202 -13.22 -3.49 1.75
N ILE A 203 -13.98 -3.00 2.73
CA ILE A 203 -13.50 -2.73 4.09
C ILE A 203 -12.88 -3.99 4.71
N GLY A 204 -11.59 -3.91 5.05
CA GLY A 204 -10.86 -4.98 5.70
C GLY A 204 -10.60 -6.22 4.82
N SER A 205 -10.74 -6.13 3.50
CA SER A 205 -10.43 -7.31 2.68
C SER A 205 -8.95 -7.72 2.79
N MET A 206 -8.72 -9.03 2.87
CA MET A 206 -7.38 -9.65 2.85
C MET A 206 -6.69 -9.57 1.50
N ALA A 207 -7.38 -9.16 0.42
CA ALA A 207 -6.75 -8.92 -0.87
C ALA A 207 -5.78 -7.71 -0.81
N GLY A 208 -5.86 -6.90 0.25
CA GLY A 208 -4.91 -5.85 0.54
C GLY A 208 -5.16 -4.58 -0.26
N VAL A 209 -4.08 -3.87 -0.59
CA VAL A 209 -4.13 -2.51 -1.12
C VAL A 209 -3.27 -2.40 -2.37
N LEU A 210 -3.82 -1.82 -3.43
CA LEU A 210 -3.14 -1.55 -4.70
C LEU A 210 -2.98 -0.05 -4.91
N GLY A 211 -1.84 0.36 -5.45
CA GLY A 211 -1.61 1.78 -5.70
C GLY A 211 -0.35 2.11 -6.47
N THR A 212 -0.01 3.40 -6.45
CA THR A 212 1.24 3.91 -7.02
C THR A 212 2.08 4.60 -5.96
N TRP A 213 3.39 4.64 -6.20
CA TRP A 213 4.36 5.32 -5.35
C TRP A 213 5.24 6.23 -6.21
N THR A 214 5.82 7.25 -5.57
CA THR A 214 6.73 8.24 -6.16
C THR A 214 7.57 8.89 -5.06
N GLY A 215 8.57 9.70 -5.42
CA GLY A 215 9.30 10.51 -4.43
C GLY A 215 8.37 11.44 -3.63
N ALA A 216 8.72 11.69 -2.37
CA ALA A 216 7.83 12.32 -1.40
C ALA A 216 7.50 13.79 -1.70
N ASP A 217 8.40 14.47 -2.41
CA ASP A 217 8.30 15.87 -2.81
C ASP A 217 7.79 16.06 -4.24
N TYR A 218 7.57 14.96 -4.97
CA TYR A 218 7.05 14.95 -6.34
C TYR A 218 7.91 15.74 -7.33
N ASP A 219 9.22 15.55 -7.23
CA ASP A 219 10.14 16.06 -8.23
C ASP A 219 9.74 15.51 -9.62
N PRO A 220 9.78 16.32 -10.69
CA PRO A 220 9.50 15.85 -12.05
C PRO A 220 10.32 14.62 -12.47
N ASP A 221 11.52 14.46 -11.93
CA ASP A 221 12.43 13.35 -12.23
C ASP A 221 12.31 12.20 -11.23
N ASP A 222 11.38 12.27 -10.27
CA ASP A 222 11.13 11.19 -9.32
C ASP A 222 10.68 9.92 -10.06
N PRO A 223 11.19 8.74 -9.65
CA PRO A 223 10.66 7.49 -10.16
C PRO A 223 9.19 7.33 -9.74
N ILE A 224 8.43 6.64 -10.58
CA ILE A 224 7.04 6.28 -10.31
C ILE A 224 6.84 4.80 -10.60
N GLY A 225 5.98 4.16 -9.83
CA GLY A 225 5.60 2.79 -10.14
C GLY A 225 4.42 2.26 -9.34
N GLY A 226 4.07 1.02 -9.64
CA GLY A 226 2.99 0.30 -8.99
C GLY A 226 3.45 -0.36 -7.69
N TRP A 227 2.52 -0.60 -6.78
CA TRP A 227 2.75 -1.44 -5.61
C TRP A 227 1.48 -2.20 -5.20
N TRP A 228 1.68 -3.35 -4.56
CA TRP A 228 0.63 -4.13 -3.91
C TRP A 228 1.08 -4.49 -2.49
N ARG A 229 0.32 -4.08 -1.47
CA ARG A 229 0.47 -4.58 -0.10
C ARG A 229 -0.56 -5.62 0.25
N TRP A 230 -0.13 -6.66 0.95
CA TRP A 230 -1.01 -7.65 1.53
C TRP A 230 -0.55 -8.03 2.93
N LYS A 231 -1.53 -8.36 3.77
CA LYS A 231 -1.30 -8.71 5.17
C LYS A 231 -0.85 -10.17 5.27
N VAL A 232 0.05 -10.45 6.21
CA VAL A 232 0.59 -11.80 6.46
C VAL A 232 0.38 -12.26 7.91
N ALA A 233 0.24 -11.34 8.87
CA ALA A 233 -0.16 -11.63 10.25
C ALA A 233 -0.87 -10.42 10.88
#